data_AF-A0A966T9Z4-F1
#
_entry.id   AF-A0A966T9Z4-F1
#
_cell.length_a   1.000
_cell.length_b   1.000
_cell.length_c   1.000
_cell.angle_alpha   90.00
_cell.angle_beta   90.00
_cell.angle_gamma   90.00
#
_symmetry.space_group_name_H-M   'P 1'
#
loop_
_entity.id
_entity.type
_entity.pdbx_description
1 polymer ?
#
loop_
_entity_poly.entity_id
_entity_poly.type
_entity_poly.pdbx_seq_one_letter_code
_entity_poly.pdbx_strand_id
1 'polypeptide(L)' 'MKAVLFDLDGTLIDSAPQLVGALNQLRQKYHLAPIPFLKGRPFASHGAAGLLKAGFDMDKNDP' A
#
# COMPACT_ATOMS: atom_id res chain seq x y z
N MET A 1 -3.52 -31.92 -13.78
CA MET A 1 -2.46 -30.91 -13.48
C MET A 1 -2.70 -30.42 -12.05
N LYS A 2 -1.68 -30.42 -11.18
CA LYS A 2 -1.76 -29.85 -9.82
C LYS A 2 -0.89 -28.60 -9.79
N ALA A 3 -1.41 -27.49 -9.28
CA ALA A 3 -0.69 -26.23 -9.13
C ALA A 3 -1.00 -25.61 -7.75
N VAL A 4 -0.07 -24.79 -7.26
CA VAL A 4 -0.24 -23.98 -6.06
C VAL A 4 -0.09 -22.53 -6.47
N LEU A 5 -1.04 -21.68 -6.07
CA LEU A 5 -0.98 -20.24 -6.25
C LEU A 5 -0.51 -19.59 -4.95
N PHE A 6 0.47 -18.70 -5.09
CA PHE A 6 0.93 -17.83 -4.03
C PHE A 6 0.62 -16.40 -4.42
N ASP A 7 0.21 -15.61 -3.43
CA ASP A 7 0.24 -14.16 -3.56
C ASP A 7 1.70 -13.67 -3.49
N LEU A 8 1.97 -12.46 -4.00
CA LEU A 8 3.31 -11.88 -3.95
C LEU A 8 3.52 -11.10 -2.65
N ASP A 9 2.65 -10.13 -2.41
CA ASP A 9 2.80 -9.10 -1.38
C ASP A 9 2.51 -9.64 0.02
N GLY A 10 3.52 -9.64 0.88
CA GLY A 10 3.39 -10.18 2.24
C GLY A 10 3.36 -11.72 2.30
N THR A 11 3.43 -12.42 1.16
CA THR A 11 3.53 -13.88 1.09
C THR A 11 4.92 -14.31 0.65
N LEU A 12 5.36 -13.94 -0.56
CA LEU A 12 6.71 -14.26 -1.05
C LEU A 12 7.73 -13.18 -0.73
N ILE A 13 7.29 -11.92 -0.64
CA ILE A 13 8.14 -10.76 -0.40
C ILE A 13 7.51 -9.86 0.68
N ASP A 14 8.28 -9.40 1.65
CA ASP A 14 7.85 -8.28 2.52
C ASP A 14 7.99 -6.96 1.73
N SER A 15 6.99 -6.66 0.90
CA SER A 15 6.93 -5.45 0.07
C SER A 15 6.45 -4.21 0.82
N ALA A 16 6.01 -4.36 2.08
CA ALA A 16 5.45 -3.26 2.87
C ALA A 16 6.40 -2.06 3.02
N PRO A 17 7.72 -2.21 3.26
CA PRO A 17 8.64 -1.08 3.35
C PRO A 17 8.69 -0.25 2.06
N GLN A 18 8.72 -0.90 0.88
CA GLN A 18 8.76 -0.17 -0.39
C GLN A 18 7.43 0.49 -0.71
N LEU A 19 6.31 -0.21 -0.51
CA LEU A 19 4.97 0.30 -0.80
C LEU A 19 4.61 1.50 0.10
N VAL A 20 4.92 1.42 1.40
CA VAL A 20 4.71 2.56 2.31
C VAL A 20 5.68 3.71 1.99
N GLY A 21 6.91 3.41 1.58
CA GLY A 21 7.87 4.40 1.09
C GLY A 21 7.33 5.18 -0.11
N ALA A 22 6.83 4.47 -1.13
CA ALA A 22 6.24 5.07 -2.32
C ALA A 22 4.99 5.91 -1.98
N LEU A 23 4.15 5.41 -1.07
CA LEU A 23 2.98 6.17 -0.59
C LEU A 23 3.38 7.49 0.07
N ASN A 24 4.42 7.47 0.91
CA ASN A 24 4.93 8.66 1.57
C ASN A 24 5.60 9.63 0.61
N GLN A 25 6.29 9.15 -0.44
CA GLN A 25 6.79 9.99 -1.53
C GLN A 25 5.63 10.71 -2.24
N LEU A 26 4.53 10.01 -2.51
CA LEU A 26 3.35 10.61 -3.12
C LEU A 26 2.72 11.66 -2.19
N ARG A 27 2.54 11.34 -0.90
CA ARG A 27 2.02 12.30 0.09
C ARG A 27 2.87 13.57 0.17
N GLN A 28 4.19 13.43 0.15
CA GLN A 28 5.11 14.57 0.12
C GLN A 28 4.90 15.46 -1.11
N LYS A 29 4.68 14.87 -2.29
CA LYS A 29 4.38 15.61 -3.53
C LYS A 29 3.09 16.43 -3.43
N TYR A 30 2.12 15.99 -2.63
CA TYR A 30 0.87 16.71 -2.36
C TYR A 30 0.91 17.54 -1.07
N HIS A 31 2.10 17.79 -0.50
CA HIS A 31 2.28 18.55 0.74
C HIS A 31 1.55 17.96 1.97
N LEU A 32 1.32 16.64 1.98
CA LEU A 32 0.75 15.92 3.10
C LEU A 32 1.85 15.32 4.00
N ALA A 33 1.62 15.30 5.31
CA ALA A 33 2.53 14.67 6.27
C ALA A 33 2.68 13.17 5.98
N PRO A 34 3.84 12.52 6.13
CA PRO A 34 3.97 11.08 5.91
C PRO A 34 3.09 10.30 6.90
N ILE A 35 2.59 9.12 6.48
CA ILE A 35 1.96 8.18 7.40
C ILE A 35 3.04 7.33 8.10
N PRO A 36 2.86 7.00 9.39
CA PRO A 36 3.73 6.06 10.09
C PRO A 36 3.74 4.68 9.42
N PHE A 37 4.91 4.04 9.36
CA PHE A 37 5.07 2.72 8.75
C PHE A 37 4.07 1.69 9.27
N LEU A 38 3.90 1.61 10.59
CA LEU A 38 2.99 0.67 11.23
C LEU A 38 1.52 0.89 10.86
N LYS A 39 1.14 2.12 10.47
CA LYS A 39 -0.21 2.41 9.97
C LYS A 39 -0.37 2.01 8.51
N GLY A 40 0.68 2.15 7.69
CA GLY A 40 0.65 1.79 6.27
C GLY A 40 0.81 0.29 6.00
N ARG A 41 1.58 -0.42 6.83
CA ARG A 41 1.94 -1.83 6.65
C ARG A 41 0.74 -2.77 6.40
N PRO A 42 -0.39 -2.67 7.14
CA PRO A 42 -1.53 -3.56 6.91
C PRO A 42 -2.13 -3.44 5.50
N PHE A 43 -1.92 -2.31 4.81
CA PHE A 43 -2.52 -2.03 3.50
C PHE A 43 -1.64 -2.46 2.33
N ALA A 44 -0.40 -2.91 2.58
CA ALA A 44 0.53 -3.34 1.53
C ALA A 44 -0.04 -4.50 0.68
N SER A 45 -0.68 -5.48 1.30
CA SER A 45 -1.32 -6.63 0.62
C SER A 45 -2.72 -6.32 0.06
N HIS A 46 -3.26 -5.11 0.29
CA HIS A 46 -4.56 -4.68 -0.23
C HIS A 46 -4.42 -3.94 -1.57
N GLY A 47 -3.21 -3.92 -2.13
CA GLY A 47 -2.88 -3.26 -3.40
C GLY A 47 -3.06 -1.75 -3.36
N ALA A 48 -3.12 -1.14 -4.55
CA ALA A 48 -3.18 0.31 -4.71
C ALA A 48 -4.40 0.94 -4.03
N ALA A 49 -5.58 0.32 -4.11
CA ALA A 49 -6.80 0.83 -3.49
C ALA A 49 -6.68 0.94 -1.96
N GLY A 50 -6.11 -0.08 -1.30
CA GLY A 50 -5.88 -0.04 0.14
C GLY A 50 -4.87 1.04 0.54
N LEU A 51 -3.79 1.21 -0.23
CA LEU A 51 -2.79 2.25 0.01
C LEU A 51 -3.35 3.66 -0.21
N LEU A 52 -4.17 3.87 -1.24
CA LEU A 52 -4.86 5.15 -1.49
C LEU A 52 -5.85 5.48 -0.38
N LYS A 53 -6.62 4.50 0.11
CA LYS A 53 -7.48 4.72 1.27
C LYS A 53 -6.69 5.09 2.51
N ALA A 54 -5.61 4.36 2.81
CA ALA A 54 -4.78 4.62 3.99
C ALA A 54 -4.01 5.95 3.92
N GLY A 55 -3.57 6.35 2.72
CA GLY A 55 -2.69 7.49 2.53
C GLY A 55 -3.32 8.72 1.88
N PHE A 56 -4.57 8.68 1.45
CA PHE A 56 -5.28 9.83 0.87
C PHE A 56 -6.75 9.90 1.29
N ASP A 57 -7.22 8.93 2.09
CA ASP A 57 -8.65 8.73 2.44
C ASP A 57 -9.56 8.50 1.22
N MET A 58 -8.97 8.16 0.07
CA MET A 58 -9.69 7.95 -1.18
C MET A 58 -10.35 6.58 -1.24
N ASP A 59 -11.57 6.53 -1.75
CA ASP A 59 -12.28 5.32 -2.13
C ASP A 59 -12.42 5.20 -3.66
N LYS A 60 -13.05 4.11 -4.11
CA LYS A 60 -13.20 3.76 -5.53
C LYS A 60 -14.04 4.74 -6.36
N ASN A 61 -14.76 5.65 -5.70
CA ASN A 61 -15.61 6.64 -6.34
C ASN A 61 -14.94 8.02 -6.37
N ASP A 62 -13.78 8.18 -5.74
CA ASP A 62 -12.97 9.38 -5.90
C ASP A 62 -12.43 9.46 -7.35
N PRO A 63 -12.38 10.67 -7.93
CA PRO A 63 -12.05 10.90 -9.34
C PRO A 63 -10.60 10.55 -9.72
#